data_AF-A0A951K498-F1
#
_entry.id   AF-A0A951K498-F1
#
_cell.length_a   1.000
_cell.length_b   1.000
_cell.length_c   1.000
_cell.angle_alpha   90.00
_cell.angle_beta   90.00
_cell.angle_gamma   90.00
#
_symmetry.space_group_name_H-M   'P 1'
#
loop_
_entity.id
_entity.type
_entity.pdbx_description
1 polymer ?
#
loop_
_entity_poly.entity_id
_entity_poly.type
_entity_poly.pdbx_seq_one_letter_code
_entity_poly.pdbx_strand_id
1 'polypeptide(L)'
;PGAATVLASVADVSVGPTLPVVATAVLVVVGFVVPDMEVRAIARERREEFVHALSSFLDVTAVLLAGGAGTETALHAAAALGDSWPQQRLRAALDRCRLTGQTPWEVLADLGDRLEIGELSQLATSLQLAGEQGARVRVTLAARARALRASQLAAVEARAHAVTEQMSVPVALLAVAFMLFVGFPAVWVVVGAL
;
A
#
# COMPACT_ATOMS: atom_id res chain seq x y z
N PRO A 1 -38.52 -15.85 30.67
CA PRO A 1 -38.70 -17.27 30.31
C PRO A 1 -39.50 -17.57 29.03
N GLY A 2 -40.31 -16.62 28.49
CA GLY A 2 -41.13 -16.87 27.28
C GLY A 2 -40.44 -16.63 25.93
N ALA A 3 -39.35 -15.84 25.86
CA ALA A 3 -38.66 -15.58 24.59
C ALA A 3 -37.81 -16.78 24.11
N ALA A 4 -37.29 -17.58 25.03
CA ALA A 4 -36.50 -18.77 24.71
C ALA A 4 -37.38 -19.91 24.17
N THR A 5 -38.63 -20.02 24.64
CA THR A 5 -39.58 -21.03 24.17
C THR A 5 -40.18 -20.70 22.81
N VAL A 6 -40.36 -19.42 22.47
CA VAL A 6 -40.83 -19.01 21.12
C VAL A 6 -39.76 -19.22 20.05
N LEU A 7 -38.47 -19.01 20.37
CA LEU A 7 -37.37 -19.38 19.49
C LEU A 7 -37.25 -20.91 19.31
N ALA A 8 -37.56 -21.68 20.36
CA ALA A 8 -37.58 -23.14 20.29
C ALA A 8 -38.76 -23.68 19.47
N SER A 9 -39.93 -23.05 19.51
CA SER A 9 -41.11 -23.50 18.75
C SER A 9 -41.04 -23.19 17.25
N VAL A 10 -40.22 -22.22 16.84
CA VAL A 10 -39.94 -21.96 15.41
C VAL A 10 -38.94 -22.98 14.86
N ALA A 11 -38.14 -23.63 15.72
CA ALA A 11 -37.21 -24.69 15.34
C ALA A 11 -37.87 -26.07 15.14
N ASP A 12 -39.14 -26.23 15.53
CA ASP A 12 -39.90 -27.49 15.41
C ASP A 12 -40.71 -27.57 14.09
N VAL A 13 -40.64 -26.54 13.25
CA VAL A 13 -41.01 -26.69 11.83
C VAL A 13 -39.88 -27.48 11.20
N SER A 14 -40.16 -28.74 10.87
CA SER A 14 -39.30 -29.72 10.20
C SER A 14 -38.37 -29.10 9.14
N VAL A 15 -37.24 -28.58 9.58
CA VAL A 15 -36.10 -28.30 8.72
C VAL A 15 -35.08 -29.34 9.07
N GLY A 16 -34.75 -30.21 8.11
CA GLY A 16 -33.71 -31.21 8.32
C GLY A 16 -32.45 -30.57 8.92
N PRO A 17 -31.63 -31.31 9.69
CA PRO A 17 -30.44 -30.79 10.36
C PRO A 17 -29.46 -30.07 9.42
N THR A 18 -29.63 -30.22 8.10
CA THR A 18 -28.93 -29.51 7.05
C THR A 18 -29.14 -27.99 7.07
N LEU A 19 -30.34 -27.47 7.33
CA LEU A 19 -30.59 -26.02 7.25
C LEU A 19 -29.92 -25.19 8.36
N PRO A 20 -29.95 -25.57 9.66
CA PRO A 20 -29.20 -24.84 10.68
C PRO A 20 -27.67 -24.95 10.48
N VAL A 21 -27.18 -26.07 9.93
CA VAL A 21 -25.75 -26.24 9.59
C VAL A 21 -25.34 -25.31 8.44
N VAL A 22 -26.15 -25.20 7.38
CA VAL A 22 -25.88 -24.26 6.28
C VAL A 22 -25.99 -22.81 6.76
N ALA A 23 -26.99 -22.47 7.57
CA ALA A 23 -27.15 -21.13 8.12
C ALA A 23 -25.95 -20.69 8.98
N THR A 24 -25.46 -21.58 9.86
CA THR A 24 -24.26 -21.31 10.68
C THR A 24 -22.99 -21.22 9.82
N ALA A 25 -22.82 -22.08 8.82
CA ALA A 25 -21.70 -22.00 7.89
C ALA A 25 -21.69 -20.67 7.10
N VAL A 26 -22.85 -20.23 6.61
CA VAL A 26 -23.01 -18.92 5.95
C VAL A 26 -22.67 -17.79 6.92
N LEU A 27 -23.17 -17.84 8.16
CA LEU A 27 -22.90 -16.81 9.16
C LEU A 27 -21.40 -16.71 9.50
N VAL A 28 -20.69 -17.83 9.56
CA VAL A 28 -19.23 -17.87 9.78
C VAL A 28 -18.48 -17.25 8.61
N VAL A 29 -18.84 -17.62 7.37
CA VAL A 29 -18.20 -17.05 6.17
C VAL A 29 -18.46 -15.55 6.07
N VAL A 30 -19.72 -15.11 6.26
CA VAL A 30 -20.09 -13.69 6.23
C VAL A 30 -19.39 -12.92 7.36
N GLY A 31 -19.38 -13.49 8.58
CA GLY A 31 -18.73 -12.89 9.74
C GLY A 31 -17.21 -12.77 9.62
N PHE A 32 -16.58 -13.53 8.73
CA PHE A 32 -15.15 -13.39 8.43
C PHE A 32 -14.88 -12.46 7.24
N VAL A 33 -15.65 -12.58 6.16
CA VAL A 33 -15.42 -11.85 4.90
C VAL A 33 -15.77 -10.37 5.01
N VAL A 34 -16.89 -10.02 5.64
CA VAL A 34 -17.34 -8.62 5.77
C VAL A 34 -16.30 -7.75 6.50
N PRO A 35 -15.82 -8.10 7.72
CA PRO A 35 -14.83 -7.27 8.40
C PRO A 35 -13.48 -7.25 7.65
N ASP A 36 -13.09 -8.34 6.97
CA ASP A 36 -11.87 -8.35 6.15
C ASP A 36 -11.96 -7.32 5.00
N MET A 37 -13.13 -7.21 4.36
CA MET A 37 -13.37 -6.21 3.32
C MET A 37 -13.34 -4.77 3.84
N GLU A 38 -13.94 -4.51 5.00
CA GLU A 38 -13.91 -3.19 5.64
C GLU A 38 -12.47 -2.78 5.99
N VAL A 39 -11.69 -3.69 6.57
CA VAL A 39 -10.28 -3.44 6.89
C VAL A 39 -9.48 -3.15 5.63
N ARG A 40 -9.70 -3.89 4.53
CA ARG A 40 -9.05 -3.63 3.24
C ARG A 40 -9.46 -2.28 2.64
N ALA A 41 -10.73 -1.91 2.75
CA ALA A 41 -11.23 -0.62 2.28
C ALA A 41 -10.57 0.54 3.04
N ILE A 42 -10.51 0.45 4.37
CA ILE A 42 -9.83 1.42 5.22
C ILE A 42 -8.33 1.47 4.89
N ALA A 43 -7.69 0.31 4.71
CA ALA A 43 -6.27 0.25 4.34
C ALA A 43 -6.02 0.96 3.00
N ARG A 44 -6.90 0.77 2.00
CA ARG A 44 -6.82 1.45 0.72
C ARG A 44 -6.97 2.96 0.86
N GLU A 45 -7.97 3.43 1.60
CA GLU A 45 -8.18 4.85 1.87
C GLU A 45 -6.96 5.48 2.57
N ARG A 46 -6.36 4.79 3.54
CA ARG A 46 -5.14 5.25 4.22
C ARG A 46 -3.92 5.30 3.30
N ARG A 47 -3.80 4.37 2.34
CA ARG A 47 -2.73 4.40 1.33
C ARG A 47 -2.92 5.60 0.40
N GLU A 48 -4.15 5.88 -0.03
CA GLU A 48 -4.47 7.05 -0.85
C GLU A 48 -4.16 8.36 -0.10
N GLU A 49 -4.52 8.47 1.18
CA GLU A 49 -4.15 9.61 2.06
C GLU A 49 -2.62 9.77 2.14
N PHE A 50 -1.89 8.67 2.27
CA PHE A 50 -0.43 8.69 2.32
C PHE A 50 0.18 9.19 1.01
N VAL A 51 -0.33 8.76 -0.15
CA VAL A 51 0.17 9.21 -1.46
C VAL A 51 -0.06 10.72 -1.65
N HIS A 52 -1.19 11.25 -1.20
CA HIS A 52 -1.44 12.70 -1.23
C HIS A 52 -0.45 13.46 -0.35
N ALA A 53 -0.21 12.98 0.88
CA ALA A 53 0.77 13.56 1.78
C ALA A 53 2.20 13.45 1.24
N LEU A 54 2.52 12.36 0.53
CA LEU A 54 3.80 12.14 -0.13
C LEU A 54 4.04 13.18 -1.23
N SER A 55 3.01 13.54 -2.02
CA SER A 55 3.12 14.63 -3.01
C SER A 55 3.50 15.95 -2.34
N SER A 56 2.81 16.32 -1.26
CA SER A 56 3.12 17.55 -0.51
C SER A 56 4.53 17.52 0.10
N PHE A 57 4.95 16.37 0.63
CA PHE A 57 6.31 16.16 1.12
C PHE A 57 7.36 16.36 0.01
N LEU A 58 7.08 15.86 -1.20
CA LEU A 58 7.96 16.01 -2.35
C LEU A 58 8.03 17.44 -2.88
N ASP A 59 6.90 18.16 -2.88
CA ASP A 59 6.88 19.59 -3.26
C ASP A 59 7.77 20.41 -2.33
N VAL A 60 7.63 20.21 -1.02
CA VAL A 60 8.47 20.86 -0.01
C VAL A 60 9.94 20.45 -0.18
N THR A 61 10.22 19.17 -0.39
CA THR A 61 11.59 18.68 -0.64
C THR A 61 12.18 19.35 -1.87
N ALA A 62 11.42 19.48 -2.96
CA ALA A 62 11.86 20.15 -4.18
C ALA A 62 12.17 21.63 -3.97
N VAL A 63 11.34 22.34 -3.19
CA VAL A 63 11.59 23.75 -2.81
C VAL A 63 12.89 23.87 -2.01
N LEU A 64 13.13 22.98 -1.04
CA LEU A 64 14.34 22.99 -0.22
C LEU A 64 15.59 22.68 -1.05
N LEU A 65 15.51 21.73 -1.98
CA LEU A 65 16.57 21.40 -2.91
C LEU A 65 16.90 22.58 -3.84
N ALA A 66 15.88 23.27 -4.36
CA ALA A 66 16.07 24.48 -5.17
C ALA A 66 16.73 25.62 -4.36
N GLY A 67 16.49 25.67 -3.05
CA GLY A 67 17.18 26.55 -2.10
C GLY A 67 18.63 26.14 -1.78
N GLY A 68 19.14 25.06 -2.36
CA GLY A 68 20.51 24.56 -2.14
C GLY A 68 20.68 23.64 -0.94
N ALA A 69 19.60 23.16 -0.33
CA ALA A 69 19.70 22.13 0.72
C ALA A 69 20.26 20.82 0.15
N GLY A 70 21.06 20.10 0.94
CA GLY A 70 21.49 18.75 0.58
C GLY A 70 20.30 17.79 0.56
N THR A 71 20.35 16.75 -0.28
CA THR A 71 19.25 15.78 -0.48
C THR A 71 18.74 15.18 0.83
N GLU A 72 19.64 14.67 1.67
CA GLU A 72 19.30 14.10 2.97
C GLU A 72 18.70 15.16 3.91
N THR A 73 19.30 16.35 3.96
CA THR A 73 18.79 17.47 4.77
C THR A 73 17.40 17.92 4.34
N ALA A 74 17.15 17.99 3.02
CA ALA A 74 15.87 18.38 2.46
C ALA A 74 14.78 17.37 2.80
N LEU A 75 15.07 16.06 2.68
CA LEU A 75 14.13 14.99 3.07
C LEU A 75 13.79 15.05 4.56
N HIS A 76 14.78 15.20 5.44
CA HIS A 76 14.53 15.32 6.87
C HIS A 76 13.73 16.57 7.23
N ALA A 77 14.07 17.72 6.63
CA ALA A 77 13.36 18.97 6.87
C ALA A 77 11.91 18.92 6.35
N ALA A 78 11.68 18.36 5.16
CA ALA A 78 10.34 18.17 4.63
C ALA A 78 9.49 17.23 5.51
N ALA A 79 10.09 16.16 6.06
CA ALA A 79 9.39 15.26 6.96
C ALA A 79 9.09 15.91 8.33
N ALA A 80 9.87 16.92 8.74
CA ALA A 80 9.66 17.66 9.98
C ALA A 80 8.53 18.71 9.89
N LEU A 81 8.10 19.10 8.69
CA LEU A 81 7.18 20.23 8.50
C LEU A 81 5.68 19.91 8.65
N GLY A 82 5.28 18.64 8.69
CA GLY A 82 3.87 18.26 8.84
C GLY A 82 3.61 17.27 9.98
N ASP A 83 2.43 17.31 10.59
CA ASP A 83 2.07 16.45 11.74
C ASP A 83 1.03 15.37 11.42
N SER A 84 0.74 15.17 10.13
CA SER A 84 -0.15 14.10 9.66
C SER A 84 0.46 12.71 9.90
N TRP A 85 -0.38 11.68 9.95
CA TRP A 85 0.09 10.29 10.11
C TRP A 85 1.14 9.89 9.06
N PRO A 86 0.99 10.20 7.75
CA PRO A 86 2.03 9.94 6.75
C PRO A 86 3.37 10.64 7.04
N GLN A 87 3.34 11.93 7.40
CA GLN A 87 4.57 12.67 7.73
C GLN A 87 5.26 12.10 8.96
N GLN A 88 4.51 11.72 10.01
CA GLN A 88 5.10 11.07 11.19
C GLN A 88 5.78 9.74 10.84
N ARG A 89 5.20 8.96 9.93
CA ARG A 89 5.80 7.71 9.44
C ARG A 89 7.06 7.94 8.63
N LEU A 90 7.04 8.93 7.72
CA LEU A 90 8.22 9.35 6.94
C LEU A 90 9.34 9.84 7.87
N ARG A 91 9.00 10.69 8.85
CA ARG A 91 9.95 11.21 9.84
C ARG A 91 10.56 10.08 10.67
N ALA A 92 9.75 9.18 11.22
CA ALA A 92 10.25 8.05 12.00
C ALA A 92 11.16 7.12 11.17
N ALA A 93 10.84 6.92 9.90
CA ALA A 93 11.66 6.17 8.96
C ALA A 93 13.01 6.86 8.71
N LEU A 94 12.99 8.16 8.40
CA LEU A 94 14.21 8.94 8.19
C LEU A 94 15.05 9.06 9.47
N ASP A 95 14.45 9.23 10.64
CA ASP A 95 15.19 9.26 11.91
C ASP A 95 15.86 7.91 12.21
N ARG A 96 15.21 6.81 11.84
CA ARG A 96 15.81 5.46 11.94
C ARG A 96 17.06 5.32 11.09
N CYS A 97 17.09 5.93 9.91
CA CYS A 97 18.25 6.00 9.01
C CYS A 97 19.52 6.47 9.75
N ARG A 98 19.40 7.54 10.54
CA ARG A 98 20.52 8.12 11.31
C ARG A 98 21.03 7.20 12.41
N LEU A 99 20.15 6.36 12.97
CA LEU A 99 20.50 5.41 14.02
C LEU A 99 21.10 4.11 13.47
N THR A 100 20.64 3.65 12.32
CA THR A 100 21.05 2.36 11.72
C THR A 100 22.19 2.50 10.72
N GLY A 101 22.50 3.73 10.26
CA GLY A 101 23.50 3.97 9.22
C GLY A 101 23.06 3.50 7.83
N GLN A 102 21.77 3.15 7.65
CA GLN A 102 21.19 2.90 6.34
C GLN A 102 21.09 4.20 5.55
N THR A 103 20.83 4.10 4.26
CA THR A 103 20.58 5.28 3.42
C THR A 103 19.10 5.69 3.47
N PRO A 104 18.77 6.97 3.24
CA PRO A 104 17.38 7.44 3.32
C PRO A 104 16.44 6.69 2.37
N TRP A 105 16.90 6.36 1.15
CA TRP A 105 16.09 5.62 0.19
C TRP A 105 15.87 4.16 0.57
N GLU A 106 16.82 3.48 1.21
CA GLU A 106 16.62 2.11 1.72
C GLU A 106 15.51 2.07 2.77
N VAL A 107 15.50 3.02 3.71
CA VAL A 107 14.48 3.05 4.77
C VAL A 107 13.12 3.48 4.23
N LEU A 108 13.08 4.34 3.20
CA LEU A 108 11.85 4.67 2.49
C LEU A 108 11.32 3.48 1.68
N ALA A 109 12.19 2.67 1.07
CA ALA A 109 11.79 1.42 0.40
C ALA A 109 11.18 0.42 1.38
N ASP A 110 11.84 0.17 2.53
CA ASP A 110 11.31 -0.68 3.61
C ASP A 110 9.94 -0.16 4.08
N LEU A 111 9.78 1.16 4.22
CA LEU A 111 8.50 1.75 4.61
C LEU A 111 7.42 1.53 3.53
N GLY A 112 7.77 1.69 2.25
CA GLY A 112 6.87 1.45 1.12
C GLY A 112 6.40 0.00 1.06
N ASP A 113 7.32 -0.95 1.23
CA ASP A 113 7.01 -2.38 1.21
C ASP A 113 6.16 -2.79 2.42
N ARG A 114 6.45 -2.24 3.61
CA ARG A 114 5.67 -2.49 4.84
C ARG A 114 4.26 -1.89 4.83
N LEU A 115 4.07 -0.77 4.13
CA LEU A 115 2.76 -0.13 4.00
C LEU A 115 2.03 -0.53 2.72
N GLU A 116 2.67 -1.32 1.85
CA GLU A 116 2.22 -1.67 0.50
C GLU A 116 1.85 -0.42 -0.33
N ILE A 117 2.74 0.58 -0.33
CA ILE A 117 2.60 1.85 -1.07
C ILE A 117 3.64 1.86 -2.18
N GLY A 118 3.20 1.50 -3.39
CA GLY A 118 4.09 1.35 -4.55
C GLY A 118 4.79 2.65 -4.95
N GLU A 119 4.13 3.79 -4.80
CA GLU A 119 4.66 5.12 -5.10
C GLU A 119 5.87 5.47 -4.22
N LEU A 120 5.83 5.04 -2.95
CA LEU A 120 6.93 5.26 -2.01
C LEU A 120 8.14 4.38 -2.36
N SER A 121 7.91 3.09 -2.70
CA SER A 121 8.97 2.18 -3.15
C SER A 121 9.57 2.63 -4.49
N GLN A 122 8.75 3.17 -5.41
CA GLN A 122 9.21 3.76 -6.68
C GLN A 122 10.03 5.03 -6.47
N LEU A 123 9.59 5.92 -5.56
CA LEU A 123 10.36 7.09 -5.16
C LEU A 123 11.70 6.67 -4.56
N ALA A 124 11.70 5.71 -3.65
CA ALA A 124 12.91 5.17 -3.04
C ALA A 124 13.86 4.60 -4.09
N THR A 125 13.35 3.84 -5.06
CA THR A 125 14.15 3.33 -6.19
C THR A 125 14.74 4.46 -7.03
N SER A 126 13.95 5.51 -7.29
CA SER A 126 14.40 6.68 -8.04
C SER A 126 15.47 7.46 -7.29
N LEU A 127 15.32 7.62 -5.97
CA LEU A 127 16.30 8.23 -5.07
C LEU A 127 17.54 7.38 -4.89
N GLN A 128 17.41 6.05 -4.86
CA GLN A 128 18.53 5.11 -4.85
C GLN A 128 19.29 5.22 -6.15
N LEU A 129 18.61 5.24 -7.30
CA LEU A 129 19.27 5.39 -8.58
C LEU A 129 19.97 6.76 -8.67
N ALA A 130 19.28 7.83 -8.28
CA ALA A 130 19.85 9.17 -8.22
C ALA A 130 20.91 9.35 -7.13
N GLY A 131 20.90 8.54 -6.08
CA GLY A 131 21.78 8.56 -4.93
C GLY A 131 23.00 7.66 -5.11
N GLU A 132 22.89 6.53 -5.81
CA GLU A 132 24.00 5.72 -6.28
C GLU A 132 24.69 6.46 -7.42
N GLN A 133 23.92 7.00 -8.37
CA GLN A 133 24.45 7.92 -9.36
C GLN A 133 24.98 9.16 -8.66
N GLY A 134 24.34 9.74 -7.65
CA GLY A 134 24.73 10.98 -6.97
C GLY A 134 25.86 10.85 -5.94
N ALA A 135 26.06 9.67 -5.33
CA ALA A 135 27.17 9.33 -4.44
C ALA A 135 28.36 8.89 -5.28
N ARG A 136 28.15 8.08 -6.34
CA ARG A 136 29.19 7.90 -7.36
C ARG A 136 29.48 9.22 -8.05
N VAL A 137 28.53 10.09 -8.34
CA VAL A 137 28.73 11.41 -8.97
C VAL A 137 29.20 12.44 -7.95
N ARG A 138 29.08 12.29 -6.63
CA ARG A 138 29.73 13.17 -5.64
C ARG A 138 31.17 12.72 -5.35
N VAL A 139 31.41 11.42 -5.22
CA VAL A 139 32.77 10.86 -5.08
C VAL A 139 33.53 11.04 -6.40
N THR A 140 32.84 10.81 -7.51
CA THR A 140 33.37 11.03 -8.85
C THR A 140 33.34 12.50 -9.23
N LEU A 141 32.38 13.40 -8.95
CA LEU A 141 32.52 14.87 -9.16
C LEU A 141 33.47 15.50 -8.15
N ALA A 142 33.75 14.94 -6.99
CA ALA A 142 34.89 15.39 -6.19
C ALA A 142 36.22 15.00 -6.89
N ALA A 143 36.27 13.82 -7.51
CA ALA A 143 37.40 13.35 -8.33
C ALA A 143 37.44 13.92 -9.78
N ARG A 144 36.29 14.37 -10.29
CA ARG A 144 35.96 14.74 -11.67
C ARG A 144 35.49 16.19 -11.72
N ALA A 145 35.40 16.97 -10.64
CA ALA A 145 35.58 18.43 -10.64
C ALA A 145 37.08 18.75 -10.63
N ARG A 146 37.90 17.83 -10.10
CA ARG A 146 39.33 17.74 -10.40
C ARG A 146 39.62 17.34 -11.86
N ALA A 147 38.70 16.64 -12.56
CA ALA A 147 38.87 16.20 -13.97
C ALA A 147 37.90 16.83 -15.03
N LEU A 148 36.84 17.55 -14.64
CA LEU A 148 35.90 18.32 -15.49
C LEU A 148 36.27 19.81 -15.54
N ARG A 149 37.33 20.23 -14.84
CA ARG A 149 38.22 21.27 -15.38
C ARG A 149 38.88 20.83 -16.70
N ALA A 150 38.85 19.54 -17.05
CA ALA A 150 39.55 19.00 -18.21
C ALA A 150 38.65 18.28 -19.25
N SER A 151 37.32 18.20 -19.08
CA SER A 151 36.51 17.40 -20.01
C SER A 151 35.02 17.76 -20.11
N GLN A 152 34.68 19.05 -20.06
CA GLN A 152 33.42 19.53 -20.64
C GLN A 152 33.49 19.36 -22.16
N LEU A 153 33.04 18.23 -22.73
CA LEU A 153 32.70 18.06 -24.15
C LEU A 153 32.43 16.57 -24.44
N ALA A 154 31.29 16.06 -23.98
CA ALA A 154 30.65 14.80 -24.43
C ALA A 154 29.74 14.35 -23.29
N ALA A 155 28.49 13.97 -23.47
CA ALA A 155 27.65 13.89 -24.63
C ALA A 155 26.23 13.78 -24.05
N VAL A 156 25.30 14.48 -24.68
CA VAL A 156 23.90 14.64 -24.29
C VAL A 156 23.09 13.38 -24.67
N GLU A 157 21.90 13.26 -24.07
CA GLU A 157 20.71 12.50 -24.53
C GLU A 157 20.70 10.97 -24.25
N ALA A 158 19.61 10.30 -23.87
CA ALA A 158 18.18 10.60 -23.98
C ALA A 158 17.29 9.69 -23.08
N ARG A 159 16.13 10.24 -22.64
CA ARG A 159 14.71 9.73 -22.63
C ARG A 159 14.37 8.30 -22.10
N ALA A 160 13.16 7.93 -21.62
CA ALA A 160 11.94 8.57 -21.10
C ALA A 160 10.85 7.48 -20.78
N HIS A 161 9.91 7.74 -19.82
CA HIS A 161 8.49 7.25 -19.66
C HIS A 161 8.16 5.72 -19.49
N ALA A 162 7.04 5.18 -18.94
CA ALA A 162 5.87 5.59 -18.12
C ALA A 162 4.95 4.36 -17.74
N VAL A 163 4.35 4.36 -16.53
CA VAL A 163 2.95 4.07 -16.04
C VAL A 163 2.15 2.75 -16.35
N THR A 164 1.27 2.41 -15.38
CA THR A 164 -0.02 1.63 -15.39
C THR A 164 0.07 0.12 -15.10
N GLU A 165 -0.84 -0.60 -14.44
CA GLU A 165 -2.23 -0.44 -13.96
C GLU A 165 -2.57 -1.68 -13.09
N GLN A 166 -3.51 -1.64 -12.14
CA GLN A 166 -4.30 -2.85 -11.80
C GLN A 166 -5.63 -2.56 -11.08
N MET A 167 -6.72 -2.68 -11.85
CA MET A 167 -8.14 -2.55 -11.49
C MET A 167 -8.85 -3.93 -11.38
N SER A 168 -8.19 -4.98 -10.88
CA SER A 168 -8.71 -6.37 -10.98
C SER A 168 -9.56 -6.86 -9.81
N VAL A 169 -9.64 -6.11 -8.70
CA VAL A 169 -10.30 -6.57 -7.46
C VAL A 169 -11.85 -6.65 -7.54
N PRO A 170 -12.57 -5.73 -8.20
CA PRO A 170 -14.05 -5.75 -8.18
C PRO A 170 -14.68 -6.94 -8.92
N VAL A 171 -14.01 -7.47 -9.95
CA VAL A 171 -14.54 -8.55 -10.81
C VAL A 171 -14.46 -9.91 -10.12
N ALA A 172 -13.42 -10.15 -9.30
CA ALA A 172 -13.29 -11.39 -8.54
C ALA A 172 -14.39 -11.55 -7.49
N LEU A 173 -14.84 -10.43 -6.89
CA LEU A 173 -15.90 -10.42 -5.90
C LEU A 173 -17.28 -10.72 -6.51
N LEU A 174 -17.52 -10.21 -7.72
CA LEU A 174 -18.73 -10.50 -8.48
C LEU A 174 -18.79 -11.97 -8.93
N ALA A 175 -17.64 -12.56 -9.29
CA ALA A 175 -17.55 -13.97 -9.67
C ALA A 175 -17.90 -14.93 -8.52
N VAL A 176 -17.43 -14.64 -7.30
CA VAL A 176 -17.75 -15.44 -6.10
C VAL A 176 -19.24 -15.34 -5.75
N ALA A 177 -19.83 -14.14 -5.82
CA ALA A 177 -21.27 -13.95 -5.58
C ALA A 177 -22.14 -14.71 -6.60
N PHE A 178 -21.74 -14.72 -7.87
CA PHE A 178 -22.44 -15.46 -8.92
C PHE A 178 -22.33 -16.98 -8.74
N MET A 179 -21.16 -17.49 -8.34
CA MET A 179 -20.92 -18.91 -8.07
C MET A 179 -21.81 -19.43 -6.92
N LEU A 180 -21.98 -18.64 -5.86
CA LEU A 180 -22.85 -18.95 -4.73
C LEU A 180 -24.33 -18.94 -5.13
N PHE A 181 -24.75 -17.97 -5.93
CA PHE A 181 -26.14 -17.87 -6.40
C PHE A 181 -26.55 -19.06 -7.26
N VAL A 182 -25.67 -19.52 -8.16
CA VAL A 182 -25.94 -20.65 -9.06
C VAL A 182 -25.75 -22.00 -8.35
N GLY A 183 -24.80 -22.10 -7.42
CA GLY A 183 -24.55 -23.34 -6.67
C GLY A 183 -25.68 -23.70 -5.69
N PHE A 184 -26.33 -22.69 -5.09
CA PHE A 184 -27.40 -22.89 -4.11
C PHE A 184 -28.58 -23.74 -4.60
N PRO A 185 -29.19 -23.50 -5.79
CA PRO A 185 -30.27 -24.35 -6.29
C PRO A 185 -29.79 -25.75 -6.69
N ALA A 186 -28.55 -25.92 -7.15
CA ALA A 186 -28.02 -27.23 -7.53
C ALA A 186 -27.88 -28.16 -6.31
N VAL A 187 -27.42 -27.63 -5.18
CA VAL A 187 -27.35 -28.38 -3.91
C VAL A 187 -28.75 -28.71 -3.40
N TRP A 188 -29.70 -27.78 -3.53
CA TRP A 188 -31.09 -27.99 -3.11
C TRP A 188 -31.80 -29.07 -3.91
N VAL A 189 -31.58 -29.13 -5.23
CA VAL A 189 -32.21 -30.14 -6.10
C VAL A 189 -31.64 -31.54 -5.87
N VAL A 190 -30.33 -31.65 -5.59
CA VAL A 190 -29.70 -32.96 -5.31
C VAL A 190 -30.08 -33.49 -3.94
N VAL A 191 -30.24 -32.62 -2.93
CA VAL A 191 -30.65 -33.02 -1.57
C VAL A 191 -32.16 -33.27 -1.47
N GLY A 192 -32.99 -32.63 -2.31
CA GLY A 192 -34.44 -32.90 -2.38
C GLY A 192 -34.85 -34.11 -3.22
N ALA A 193 -33.91 -34.71 -3.96
CA ALA A 193 -34.15 -35.86 -4.84
C ALA A 193 -33.66 -37.21 -4.26
N LEU A 194 -33.12 -37.21 -3.03
CA LEU A 194 -32.73 -38.38 -2.23
C LEU A 194 -33.72 -38.58 -1.09
#